data_AF-A0A7X7ITC2-F1
#
_entry.id   AF-A0A7X7ITC2-F1
#
_cell.length_a   1.000
_cell.length_b   1.000
_cell.length_c   1.000
_cell.angle_alpha   90.00
_cell.angle_beta   90.00
_cell.angle_gamma   90.00
#
_symmetry.space_group_name_H-M   'P 1'
#
loop_
_entity.id
_entity.type
_entity.pdbx_description
1 polymer ?
#
loop_
_entity_poly.entity_id
_entity_poly.type
_entity_poly.pdbx_seq_one_letter_code
_entity_poly.pdbx_strand_id
1 'polypeptide(L)' 'AGNTVVNDVPGHLVAVMGVEDLVVVHTEDVTLVCSKGSAQNVKELVRQVADRRGKTHI' A
#
# COMPACT_ATOMS: atom_id res chain seq x y z
N ALA A 1 16.71 8.55 5.73
CA ALA A 1 15.87 7.50 6.35
C ALA A 1 14.55 8.14 6.74
N GLY A 2 13.44 7.58 6.29
CA GLY A 2 12.11 8.13 6.61
C GLY A 2 11.01 7.39 5.86
N ASN A 3 9.91 7.16 6.54
CA ASN A 3 8.74 6.49 5.98
C ASN A 3 7.97 7.45 5.06
N THR A 4 7.32 6.90 4.05
CA THR A 4 6.37 7.65 3.20
C THR A 4 4.99 7.03 3.38
N VAL A 5 4.03 7.85 3.82
CA VAL A 5 2.65 7.44 4.05
C VAL A 5 1.74 8.28 3.16
N VAL A 6 0.95 7.62 2.32
CA VAL A 6 -0.08 8.21 1.46
C VAL A 6 -1.43 7.63 1.87
N ASN A 7 -2.39 8.49 2.13
CA ASN A 7 -3.71 8.10 2.59
C ASN A 7 -4.76 8.99 1.90
N ASP A 8 -5.53 8.38 1.00
CA ASP A 8 -6.55 9.07 0.21
C ASP A 8 -7.96 8.86 0.77
N VAL A 9 -8.11 8.22 1.94
CA VAL A 9 -9.42 7.92 2.56
C VAL A 9 -9.70 8.89 3.71
N PRO A 10 -10.69 9.80 3.56
CA PRO A 10 -11.06 10.74 4.62
C PRO A 10 -11.47 10.05 5.92
N GLY A 11 -11.02 10.58 7.05
CA GLY A 11 -11.36 10.05 8.38
C GLY A 11 -10.65 8.74 8.76
N HIS A 12 -9.79 8.19 7.90
CA HIS A 12 -9.00 7.01 8.21
C HIS A 12 -7.64 7.40 8.78
N LEU A 13 -7.29 6.93 9.98
CA LEU A 13 -5.97 7.17 10.57
C LEU A 13 -5.00 6.05 10.16
N VAL A 14 -3.86 6.43 9.58
CA VAL A 14 -2.75 5.51 9.32
C VAL A 14 -1.56 5.92 10.19
N ALA A 15 -1.10 5.00 11.05
CA ALA A 15 0.02 5.21 11.95
C ALA A 15 1.06 4.09 11.79
N VAL A 16 2.34 4.45 11.89
CA VAL A 16 3.48 3.53 11.83
C VAL A 16 4.47 3.86 12.94
N MET A 17 5.04 2.85 13.60
CA MET A 17 5.92 3.02 14.76
C MET A 17 7.04 1.99 14.75
N GLY A 18 8.26 2.42 15.08
CA GLY A 18 9.42 1.52 15.21
C GLY A 18 9.89 0.90 13.89
N VAL A 19 9.52 1.49 12.76
CA VAL A 19 9.84 1.01 11.40
C VAL A 19 10.47 2.12 10.59
N GLU A 20 11.33 1.73 9.64
CA GLU A 20 12.04 2.64 8.76
C GLU A 20 11.97 2.17 7.31
N ASP A 21 12.15 3.11 6.39
CA ASP A 21 12.19 2.91 4.95
C ASP A 21 10.99 2.12 4.40
N LEU A 22 9.80 2.39 4.93
CA LEU A 22 8.54 1.87 4.39
C LEU A 22 7.81 2.89 3.51
N VAL A 23 7.08 2.35 2.54
CA VAL A 23 6.03 3.04 1.79
C VAL A 23 4.70 2.40 2.15
N VAL A 24 3.78 3.21 2.67
CA VAL A 24 2.41 2.83 2.99
C VAL A 24 1.48 3.64 2.10
N VAL A 25 0.64 2.97 1.32
CA VAL A 25 -0.39 3.60 0.48
C VAL A 25 -1.73 3.00 0.89
N HIS A 26 -2.64 3.85 1.38
CA HIS A 26 -3.99 3.48 1.72
C HIS A 26 -4.98 4.16 0.78
N THR A 27 -5.75 3.34 0.06
CA THR A 27 -6.88 3.76 -0.76
C THR A 27 -8.15 3.02 -0.32
N GLU A 28 -9.31 3.41 -0.85
CA GLU A 28 -10.60 2.80 -0.52
C GLU A 28 -10.60 1.27 -0.70
N ASP A 29 -10.03 0.79 -1.79
CA ASP A 29 -10.08 -0.63 -2.14
C ASP A 29 -8.95 -1.45 -1.49
N VAL A 30 -7.77 -0.86 -1.31
CA VAL A 30 -6.56 -1.60 -0.94
C VAL A 30 -5.61 -0.79 -0.05
N THR A 31 -4.86 -1.50 0.79
CA THR A 31 -3.69 -0.96 1.47
C THR A 31 -2.45 -1.70 1.00
N LEU A 32 -1.46 -0.94 0.55
CA LEU A 32 -0.16 -1.43 0.18
C LEU A 32 0.86 -1.03 1.25
N VAL A 33 1.71 -1.99 1.64
CA VAL A 33 2.88 -1.74 2.47
C VAL A 33 4.09 -2.44 1.85
N CYS A 34 5.18 -1.70 1.63
CA CYS A 34 6.43 -2.28 1.13
C CYS A 34 7.65 -1.48 1.61
N SER A 35 8.84 -2.04 1.44
CA SER A 35 10.07 -1.26 1.60
C SER A 35 10.20 -0.22 0.48
N LYS A 36 10.82 0.92 0.78
CA LYS A 36 11.05 2.01 -0.17
C LYS A 36 11.84 1.56 -1.40
N GLY A 37 12.81 0.67 -1.19
CA GLY A 37 13.58 0.06 -2.26
C GLY A 37 12.81 -0.94 -3.14
N SER A 38 11.55 -1.25 -2.81
CA SER A 38 10.66 -2.09 -3.62
C SER A 38 9.54 -1.28 -4.30
N ALA A 39 9.43 0.02 -4.02
CA ALA A 39 8.33 0.86 -4.47
C ALA A 39 8.25 0.98 -6.00
N GLN A 40 9.36 0.89 -6.73
CA GLN A 40 9.34 0.87 -8.20
C GLN A 40 8.60 -0.36 -8.78
N ASN A 41 8.51 -1.45 -8.02
CA ASN A 41 7.79 -2.66 -8.42
C ASN A 41 6.29 -2.60 -8.10
N VAL A 42 5.79 -1.47 -7.58
CA VAL A 42 4.40 -1.32 -7.12
C VAL A 42 3.39 -1.61 -8.21
N LYS A 43 3.69 -1.26 -9.47
CA LYS A 43 2.77 -1.47 -10.60
C LYS A 43 2.46 -2.96 -10.81
N GLU A 44 3.47 -3.82 -10.71
CA GLU A 44 3.30 -5.26 -10.88
C GLU A 44 2.56 -5.87 -9.68
N LEU A 45 2.85 -5.39 -8.47
CA LEU A 45 2.13 -5.82 -7.27
C LEU A 45 0.65 -5.40 -7.31
N VAL A 46 0.36 -4.16 -7.71
CA VAL A 46 -1.01 -3.64 -7.91
C VAL A 46 -1.73 -4.47 -8.97
N ARG A 47 -1.08 -4.80 -10.08
CA ARG A 47 -1.63 -5.68 -11.12
C ARG A 47 -2.00 -7.06 -10.56
N GLN A 48 -1.11 -7.69 -9.81
CA GLN A 48 -1.39 -8.99 -9.18
C GLN A 48 -2.51 -8.93 -8.14
N VAL A 49 -2.60 -7.85 -7.36
CA VAL A 49 -3.68 -7.65 -6.39
C VAL A 49 -5.02 -7.43 -7.11
N ALA A 50 -5.05 -6.64 -8.17
CA ALA A 50 -6.24 -6.43 -9.01
C ALA A 50 -6.71 -7.75 -9.66
N ASP A 51 -5.78 -8.55 -10.20
CA ASP A 51 -6.07 -9.87 -10.77
C ASP A 51 -6.65 -10.85 -9.74
N ARG A 52 -6.27 -10.72 -8.46
CA ARG A 52 -6.80 -11.54 -7.35
C ARG A 52 -8.15 -11.04 -6.84
N ARG A 53 -8.34 -9.70 -6.77
CA ARG A 53 -9.63 -9.07 -6.44
C ARG A 53 -10.70 -9.41 -7.48
N GLY A 54 -10.35 -9.42 -8.77
CA GLY A 54 -11.23 -9.88 -9.85
C GLY A 54 -11.63 -11.36 -9.80
N LYS A 55 -11.02 -12.17 -8.90
CA LYS A 55 -11.35 -13.58 -8.67
C LYS A 55 -12.06 -13.84 -7.32
N THR A 56 -12.22 -12.82 -6.48
CA THR A 56 -12.79 -12.95 -5.13
C THR A 56 -14.20 -12.33 -5.05
N HIS A 57 -14.98 -12.50 -6.12
CA HIS A 57 -16.43 -12.35 -6.13
C HIS A 57 -17.05 -13.65 -6.67
N ILE A 58 -16.94 -14.72 -5.88
CA ILE A 58 -17.87 -15.86 -5.86
C ILE A 58 -18.31 -16.09 -4.43
#